data_AF-A0A524EA21-F1
#
_entry.id   AF-A0A524EA21-F1
#
_cell.length_a   1.000
_cell.length_b   1.000
_cell.length_c   1.000
_cell.angle_alpha   90.00
_cell.angle_beta   90.00
_cell.angle_gamma   90.00
#
_symmetry.space_group_name_H-M   'P 1'
#
loop_
_entity.id
_entity.type
_entity.pdbx_description
1 polymer ?
#
loop_
_entity_poly.entity_id
_entity_poly.type
_entity_poly.pdbx_seq_one_letter_code
_entity_poly.pdbx_strand_id
1 'polypeptide(L)'
;MAIFRADHYLIAEFDKIQDPKAEGEKILDALKELGPLKDLAIVTKRMEGKQWAEIVGRIDIPEGSKAFWAMVKKDITEREPYNLFIRIDVNAEAEDIDEAREKVKRWIESEWVPKIEDNISVKTIKVMKPEEVYMPKLEQ
;
A
#
# COMPACT_ATOMS: atom_id res chain seq x y z
N MET A 1 -25.03 9.96 -4.35
CA MET A 1 -25.01 8.68 -3.61
C MET A 1 -24.38 8.95 -2.24
N ALA A 2 -24.10 7.95 -1.42
CA ALA A 2 -23.47 8.17 -0.12
C ALA A 2 -21.94 8.08 -0.24
N ILE A 3 -21.22 8.77 0.65
CA ILE A 3 -19.75 8.68 0.73
C ILE A 3 -19.39 7.73 1.86
N PHE A 4 -18.66 6.67 1.53
CA PHE A 4 -18.21 5.67 2.48
C PHE A 4 -16.70 5.72 2.65
N ARG A 5 -16.22 5.44 3.86
CA ARG A 5 -14.80 5.16 4.12
C ARG A 5 -14.49 3.75 3.61
N ALA A 6 -13.56 3.64 2.69
CA ALA A 6 -13.28 2.44 1.90
C ALA A 6 -11.78 2.11 1.88
N ASP A 7 -11.17 2.09 3.06
CA ASP A 7 -9.73 1.82 3.21
C ASP A 7 -9.34 0.43 2.70
N HIS A 8 -8.13 0.35 2.12
CA HIS A 8 -7.53 -0.89 1.62
C HIS A 8 -6.05 -0.92 1.92
N TYR A 9 -5.49 -2.13 2.00
CA TYR A 9 -4.04 -2.33 2.04
C TYR A 9 -3.57 -3.01 0.76
N LEU A 10 -2.36 -2.67 0.34
CA LEU A 10 -1.62 -3.38 -0.71
C LEU A 10 -0.39 -3.99 -0.08
N ILE A 11 -0.19 -5.29 -0.25
CA ILE A 11 1.01 -5.99 0.18
C ILE A 11 1.71 -6.61 -1.02
N ALA A 12 3.04 -6.62 -1.01
CA ALA A 12 3.82 -7.32 -2.02
C ALA A 12 5.07 -8.00 -1.44
N GLU A 13 5.33 -9.21 -1.90
CA GLU A 13 6.59 -9.94 -1.72
C GLU A 13 7.45 -9.71 -2.95
N PHE A 14 8.69 -9.25 -2.77
CA PHE A 14 9.61 -8.99 -3.87
C PHE A 14 10.42 -10.25 -4.19
N ASP A 15 10.81 -10.46 -5.45
CA ASP A 15 11.68 -11.60 -5.81
C ASP A 15 13.04 -11.52 -5.11
N LYS A 16 13.57 -10.30 -4.99
CA LYS A 16 14.84 -10.02 -4.32
C LYS A 16 14.86 -8.61 -3.80
N ILE A 17 15.26 -8.46 -2.53
CA ILE A 17 15.50 -7.16 -1.91
C ILE A 17 16.88 -7.16 -1.24
N GLN A 18 17.74 -6.23 -1.66
CA GLN A 18 19.06 -6.06 -1.06
C GLN A 18 19.08 -4.91 -0.06
N ASP A 19 18.59 -3.74 -0.49
CA ASP A 19 18.51 -2.50 0.29
C ASP A 19 17.08 -1.93 0.25
N PRO A 20 16.37 -1.88 1.39
CA PRO A 20 15.05 -1.27 1.50
C PRO A 20 15.00 0.19 1.08
N LYS A 21 16.09 0.94 1.21
CA LYS A 21 16.12 2.33 0.78
C LYS A 21 16.04 2.44 -0.75
N ALA A 22 16.90 1.72 -1.45
CA ALA A 22 16.93 1.72 -2.92
C ALA A 22 15.60 1.22 -3.53
N GLU A 23 15.03 0.15 -2.98
CA GLU A 23 13.70 -0.32 -3.44
C GLU A 23 12.58 0.66 -3.07
N GLY A 24 12.68 1.30 -1.90
CA GLY A 24 11.75 2.37 -1.50
C GLY A 24 11.77 3.56 -2.47
N GLU A 25 12.94 3.94 -3.00
CA GLU A 25 13.03 5.00 -4.01
C GLU A 25 12.33 4.61 -5.32
N LYS A 26 12.47 3.36 -5.77
CA LYS A 26 11.73 2.86 -6.96
C LYS A 26 10.22 2.86 -6.74
N ILE A 27 9.76 2.41 -5.56
CA ILE A 27 8.33 2.48 -5.21
C ILE A 27 7.87 3.93 -5.18
N LEU A 28 8.65 4.84 -4.58
CA LEU A 28 8.32 6.27 -4.58
C LEU A 28 8.15 6.81 -5.99
N ASP A 29 9.06 6.47 -6.91
CA ASP A 29 8.98 6.92 -8.30
C ASP A 29 7.77 6.35 -9.02
N ALA A 30 7.44 5.06 -8.83
CA ALA A 30 6.21 4.46 -9.32
C ALA A 30 4.95 5.19 -8.80
N LEU A 31 4.93 5.52 -7.50
CA LEU A 31 3.82 6.22 -6.86
C LEU A 31 3.68 7.68 -7.34
N LYS A 32 4.77 8.35 -7.74
CA LYS A 32 4.70 9.71 -8.31
C LYS A 32 3.97 9.76 -9.64
N GLU A 33 3.93 8.65 -10.38
CA GLU A 33 3.17 8.56 -11.64
C GLU A 33 1.66 8.51 -11.41
N LEU A 34 1.22 8.20 -10.18
CA LEU A 34 -0.19 8.17 -9.83
C LEU A 34 -0.70 9.59 -9.60
N GLY A 35 -1.46 10.10 -10.57
CA GLY A 35 -2.01 11.46 -10.55
C GLY A 35 -2.66 11.90 -9.22
N PRO A 36 -3.45 11.04 -8.54
CA PRO A 36 -4.07 11.36 -7.25
C PRO A 36 -3.10 11.49 -6.07
N LEU A 37 -1.87 10.98 -6.16
CA LEU A 37 -0.90 11.06 -5.07
C LEU A 37 -0.15 12.39 -5.09
N LYS A 38 -0.10 13.07 -3.94
CA LYS A 38 0.56 14.37 -3.76
C LYS A 38 1.43 14.37 -2.52
N ASP A 39 2.39 15.30 -2.51
CA ASP A 39 3.31 15.56 -1.40
C ASP A 39 4.04 14.31 -0.91
N LEU A 40 4.47 13.49 -1.87
CA LEU A 40 5.18 12.25 -1.60
C LEU A 40 6.57 12.52 -1.03
N ALA A 41 6.87 11.90 0.11
CA ALA A 41 8.19 11.94 0.72
C ALA A 41 8.59 10.56 1.23
N ILE A 42 9.89 10.24 1.16
CA ILE A 42 10.47 9.02 1.70
C ILE A 42 11.36 9.32 2.89
N VAL A 43 11.26 8.50 3.93
CA VAL A 43 12.09 8.57 5.13
C VAL A 43 12.66 7.20 5.41
N THR A 44 13.97 7.12 5.62
CA THR A 44 14.60 5.87 6.08
C THR A 44 14.60 5.82 7.60
N LYS A 45 14.20 4.69 8.15
CA LYS A 45 14.21 4.40 9.59
C LYS A 45 15.19 3.26 9.87
N ARG A 46 15.82 3.32 11.04
CA ARG A 46 16.72 2.26 11.54
C ARG A 46 16.50 2.08 13.03
N MET A 47 16.32 0.83 13.46
CA MET A 47 16.16 0.46 14.86
C MET A 47 16.67 -0.96 15.09
N GLU A 48 17.48 -1.16 16.14
CA GLU A 48 17.96 -2.49 16.57
C GLU A 48 18.53 -3.36 15.42
N GLY A 49 19.34 -2.75 14.54
CA GLY A 49 19.95 -3.43 13.38
C GLY A 49 19.00 -3.64 12.19
N LYS A 50 17.70 -3.37 12.32
CA LYS A 50 16.73 -3.37 11.22
C LYS A 50 16.68 -2.00 10.55
N GLN A 51 16.41 -2.01 9.25
CA GLN A 51 16.26 -0.81 8.44
C GLN A 51 15.06 -0.99 7.50
N TRP A 52 14.26 0.07 7.38
CA TRP A 52 13.13 0.14 6.46
C TRP A 52 12.99 1.55 5.90
N ALA A 53 12.29 1.67 4.77
CA ALA A 53 11.89 2.95 4.20
C ALA A 53 10.39 3.14 4.40
N GLU A 54 9.99 4.35 4.75
CA GLU A 54 8.59 4.76 4.84
C GLU A 54 8.31 5.81 3.78
N ILE A 55 7.22 5.66 3.05
CA ILE A 55 6.73 6.66 2.10
C ILE A 55 5.44 7.23 2.66
N VAL A 56 5.39 8.54 2.80
CA VAL A 56 4.21 9.29 3.25
C VAL A 56 3.73 10.19 2.14
N GLY A 57 2.43 10.44 2.12
CA GLY A 57 1.84 11.44 1.24
C GLY A 57 0.34 11.55 1.46
N ARG A 58 -0.32 12.27 0.55
CA ARG A 58 -1.78 12.39 0.54
C ARG A 58 -2.36 11.88 -0.77
N ILE A 59 -3.60 11.45 -0.68
CA ILE A 59 -4.46 11.08 -1.80
C ILE A 59 -5.42 12.25 -2.00
N ASP A 60 -5.38 12.87 -3.17
CA ASP A 60 -6.25 13.95 -3.58
C ASP A 60 -7.31 13.42 -4.54
N ILE A 61 -8.52 13.22 -4.01
CA ILE A 61 -9.68 12.67 -4.72
C ILE A 61 -10.93 13.54 -4.48
N PRO A 62 -11.93 13.49 -5.38
CA PRO A 62 -13.15 14.30 -5.25
C PRO A 62 -13.89 14.14 -3.92
N GLU A 63 -13.86 12.95 -3.32
CA GLU A 63 -14.50 12.61 -2.05
C GLU A 63 -13.74 13.13 -0.81
N GLY A 64 -12.71 13.95 -1.03
CA GLY A 64 -11.91 14.64 -0.03
C GLY A 64 -10.48 14.11 0.07
N SER A 65 -9.56 14.97 0.50
CA SER A 65 -8.16 14.57 0.67
C SER A 65 -8.00 13.59 1.84
N LYS A 66 -7.23 12.52 1.58
CA LYS A 66 -6.95 11.45 2.54
C LYS A 66 -5.47 11.12 2.56
N ALA A 67 -5.09 10.10 3.32
CA ALA A 67 -3.70 9.75 3.55
C ALA A 67 -3.37 8.39 2.93
N PHE A 68 -2.10 8.19 2.63
CA PHE A 68 -1.56 6.85 2.50
C PHE A 68 -0.21 6.79 3.18
N TRP A 69 0.20 5.57 3.50
CA TRP A 69 1.50 5.30 4.07
C TRP A 69 2.02 3.98 3.51
N ALA A 70 3.27 3.96 3.05
CA ALA A 70 3.93 2.74 2.63
C ALA A 70 5.15 2.45 3.51
N MET A 71 5.44 1.16 3.69
CA MET A 71 6.64 0.65 4.32
C MET A 71 7.29 -0.36 3.40
N VAL A 72 8.59 -0.19 3.17
CA VAL A 72 9.45 -1.12 2.45
C VAL A 72 10.49 -1.66 3.42
N LYS A 73 10.48 -2.98 3.63
CA LYS A 73 11.41 -3.67 4.53
C LYS A 73 12.02 -4.90 3.87
N LYS A 74 13.21 -5.28 4.35
CA LYS A 74 13.92 -6.46 3.84
C LYS A 74 13.37 -7.76 4.41
N ASP A 75 13.21 -7.81 5.73
CA ASP A 75 12.89 -9.03 6.44
C ASP A 75 11.38 -9.29 6.40
N ILE A 76 11.01 -10.48 5.94
CA ILE A 76 9.64 -10.99 5.98
C ILE A 76 9.51 -12.02 7.10
N THR A 77 8.35 -12.11 7.71
CA THR A 77 8.05 -13.12 8.74
C THR A 77 6.74 -13.82 8.42
N GLU A 78 6.40 -14.90 9.12
CA GLU A 78 5.09 -15.54 8.95
C GLU A 78 3.92 -14.57 9.19
N ARG A 79 4.08 -13.62 10.11
CA ARG A 79 3.06 -12.59 10.40
C ARG A 79 3.04 -11.47 9.38
N GLU A 80 4.17 -11.22 8.74
CA GLU A 80 4.33 -10.15 7.76
C GLU A 80 5.08 -10.70 6.53
N PRO A 81 4.42 -11.54 5.72
CA PRO A 81 5.03 -12.22 4.59
C PRO A 81 5.11 -11.29 3.36
N TYR A 82 5.61 -10.07 3.56
CA TYR A 82 5.67 -9.03 2.54
C TYR A 82 6.86 -8.10 2.78
N ASN A 83 7.42 -7.58 1.68
CA ASN A 83 8.45 -6.55 1.69
C ASN A 83 7.84 -5.16 1.63
N LEU A 84 6.77 -5.00 0.84
CA LEU A 84 6.02 -3.77 0.71
C LEU A 84 4.67 -3.92 1.41
N PHE A 85 4.32 -2.90 2.19
CA PHE A 85 2.99 -2.70 2.72
C PHE A 85 2.57 -1.27 2.44
N ILE A 86 1.37 -1.07 1.89
CA ILE A 86 0.78 0.25 1.68
C ILE A 86 -0.58 0.26 2.37
N ARG A 87 -0.79 1.22 3.27
CA ARG A 87 -2.11 1.58 3.79
C ARG A 87 -2.69 2.71 2.96
N ILE A 88 -3.89 2.50 2.43
CA ILE A 88 -4.59 3.44 1.54
C ILE A 88 -5.88 3.82 2.28
N ASP A 89 -5.87 4.98 2.92
CA ASP A 89 -7.04 5.50 3.62
C ASP A 89 -7.82 6.35 2.63
N VAL A 90 -9.01 5.94 2.18
CA VAL A 90 -9.78 6.68 1.15
C VAL A 90 -11.27 6.66 1.40
N ASN A 91 -11.96 7.64 0.81
CA ASN A 91 -13.40 7.61 0.66
C ASN A 91 -13.76 7.20 -0.77
N ALA A 92 -14.97 6.66 -0.96
CA ALA A 92 -15.56 6.48 -2.28
C ALA A 92 -17.06 6.73 -2.24
N GLU A 93 -17.58 7.36 -3.28
CA GLU A 93 -19.02 7.48 -3.51
C GLU A 93 -19.57 6.19 -4.14
N ALA A 94 -20.63 5.63 -3.53
CA ALA A 94 -21.34 4.42 -3.96
C ALA A 94 -22.75 4.33 -3.35
N GLU A 95 -23.56 3.34 -3.74
CA GLU A 95 -24.88 3.08 -3.14
C GLU A 95 -24.76 2.49 -1.73
N ASP A 96 -23.76 1.61 -1.52
CA ASP A 96 -23.43 1.01 -0.23
C ASP A 96 -21.92 0.86 0.02
N ILE A 97 -21.56 0.39 1.22
CA ILE A 97 -20.16 0.23 1.64
C ILE A 97 -19.42 -0.87 0.88
N ASP A 98 -20.10 -1.93 0.45
CA ASP A 98 -19.47 -3.05 -0.24
C ASP A 98 -19.09 -2.63 -1.66
N GLU A 99 -19.99 -1.92 -2.35
CA GLU A 99 -19.73 -1.31 -3.65
C GLU A 99 -18.59 -0.28 -3.55
N ALA A 100 -18.61 0.60 -2.53
CA ALA A 100 -17.52 1.56 -2.31
C ALA A 100 -16.17 0.87 -2.15
N ARG A 101 -16.11 -0.21 -1.37
CA ARG A 101 -14.89 -0.98 -1.15
C ARG A 101 -14.42 -1.69 -2.43
N GLU A 102 -15.34 -2.30 -3.17
CA GLU A 102 -15.00 -2.98 -4.42
C GLU A 102 -14.48 -2.00 -5.48
N LYS A 103 -15.08 -0.81 -5.58
CA LYS A 103 -14.63 0.27 -6.46
C LYS A 103 -13.20 0.70 -6.13
N VAL A 104 -12.87 0.91 -4.85
CA VAL A 104 -11.51 1.27 -4.42
C VAL A 104 -10.54 0.12 -4.70
N LYS A 105 -10.91 -1.13 -4.40
CA LYS A 105 -10.06 -2.29 -4.67
C LYS A 105 -9.69 -2.37 -6.15
N ARG A 106 -10.70 -2.31 -7.04
CA ARG A 106 -10.49 -2.35 -8.49
C ARG A 106 -9.62 -1.18 -8.97
N TRP A 107 -9.82 0.02 -8.42
CA TRP A 107 -8.99 1.17 -8.74
C TRP A 107 -7.52 0.95 -8.37
N ILE A 108 -7.24 0.41 -7.18
CA ILE A 108 -5.86 0.09 -6.77
C ILE A 108 -5.26 -1.01 -7.67
N GLU A 109 -6.02 -2.07 -7.94
CA GLU A 109 -5.58 -3.19 -8.79
C GLU A 109 -5.32 -2.76 -10.24
N SER A 110 -6.05 -1.78 -10.77
CA SER A 110 -5.89 -1.32 -12.15
C SER A 110 -4.85 -0.21 -12.31
N GLU A 111 -4.72 0.69 -11.35
CA GLU A 111 -3.86 1.87 -11.48
C GLU A 111 -2.54 1.72 -10.72
N TRP A 112 -2.55 1.16 -9.50
CA TRP A 112 -1.37 1.16 -8.63
C TRP A 112 -0.51 -0.09 -8.83
N VAL A 113 -1.16 -1.25 -8.91
CA VAL A 113 -0.45 -2.54 -9.05
C VAL A 113 0.45 -2.55 -10.29
N PRO A 114 -0.01 -2.18 -11.49
CA PRO A 114 0.86 -2.20 -12.68
C PRO A 114 2.07 -1.28 -12.54
N LYS A 115 1.89 -0.10 -11.93
CA LYS A 115 3.00 0.85 -11.70
C LYS A 115 4.08 0.29 -10.78
N ILE A 116 3.68 -0.48 -9.77
CA ILE A 116 4.60 -1.16 -8.87
C ILE A 116 5.32 -2.29 -9.62
N GLU A 117 4.58 -3.12 -10.36
CA GLU A 117 5.14 -4.26 -11.13
C GLU A 117 6.09 -3.82 -12.25
N ASP A 118 5.85 -2.67 -12.88
CA ASP A 118 6.73 -2.10 -13.91
C ASP A 118 8.09 -1.66 -13.33
N ASN A 119 8.16 -1.34 -12.04
CA ASN A 119 9.35 -0.78 -11.40
C ASN A 119 10.09 -1.78 -10.49
N ILE A 120 9.39 -2.79 -9.99
CA ILE A 120 9.92 -3.80 -9.07
C ILE A 120 9.44 -5.20 -9.47
N SER A 121 10.39 -6.15 -9.49
CA SER A 121 10.08 -7.57 -9.65
C SER A 121 9.41 -8.11 -8.39
N VAL A 122 8.11 -8.42 -8.50
CA VAL A 122 7.30 -8.97 -7.41
C VAL A 122 7.01 -10.45 -7.64
N LYS A 123 7.11 -11.21 -6.55
CA LYS A 123 6.69 -12.62 -6.51
C LYS A 123 5.19 -12.73 -6.27
N THR A 124 4.66 -11.90 -5.37
CA THR A 124 3.22 -11.78 -5.14
C THR A 124 2.85 -10.34 -4.83
N ILE A 125 1.67 -9.91 -5.27
CA ILE A 125 1.06 -8.64 -4.91
C ILE A 125 -0.43 -8.85 -4.67
N LYS A 126 -0.98 -8.24 -3.61
CA LYS A 126 -2.39 -8.41 -3.22
C LYS A 126 -2.96 -7.11 -2.71
N VAL A 127 -4.18 -6.80 -3.14
CA VAL A 127 -5.01 -5.75 -2.56
C VAL A 127 -6.05 -6.38 -1.64
N MET A 128 -6.08 -5.93 -0.40
CA MET A 128 -6.80 -6.54 0.70
C MET A 128 -7.61 -5.49 1.46
N LYS A 129 -8.78 -5.87 1.96
CA LYS A 129 -9.50 -5.11 2.97
C LYS A 129 -8.74 -5.20 4.30
N PRO A 130 -8.86 -4.21 5.20
CA PRO A 130 -8.24 -4.25 6.53
C PRO A 130 -8.55 -5.52 7.32
N GLU A 131 -9.75 -6.10 7.13
CA GLU A 131 -10.24 -7.30 7.81
C GLU A 131 -9.55 -8.59 7.35
N GLU A 132 -8.94 -8.59 6.15
CA GLU A 132 -8.28 -9.75 5.56
C GLU A 132 -6.81 -9.87 6.01
N VAL A 133 -6.29 -8.85 6.69
CA VAL A 133 -4.88 -8.72 7.06
C VAL A 133 -4.66 -9.47 8.36
N TYR A 134 -3.97 -10.61 8.25
CA TYR A 134 -3.59 -11.54 9.33
C TYR A 134 -4.27 -11.25 10.68
N MET A 135 -5.46 -11.83 10.89
CA MET A 135 -5.95 -12.05 12.25
C MET A 135 -5.15 -13.24 12.81
N PRO A 136 -4.43 -13.10 13.94
CA PRO A 136 -3.85 -14.27 14.58
C PRO A 136 -4.98 -15.25 14.85
N LYS A 137 -4.83 -16.51 14.44
CA LYS A 137 -5.65 -17.59 14.97
C LYS A 137 -5.40 -17.57 16.47
N LEU A 138 -6.37 -17.13 17.26
CA LEU A 138 -6.37 -17.38 18.69
C LEU A 138 -6.41 -18.90 18.81
N GLU A 139 -5.33 -19.51 19.27
CA GLU A 139 -5.36 -20.92 19.66
C GLU A 139 -6.48 -21.06 20.70
N GLN A 140 -7.50 -21.86 20.36
CA GLN A 140 -8.60 -22.21 21.26
C GLN A 140 -8.10 -23.18 22.33
#